data_AF-A0A535LK83-F1
#
_entry.id   AF-A0A535LK83-F1
#
_cell.length_a   1.000
_cell.length_b   1.000
_cell.length_c   1.000
_cell.angle_alpha   90.00
_cell.angle_beta   90.00
_cell.angle_gamma   90.00
#
_symmetry.space_group_name_H-M   'P 1'
#
loop_
_entity.id
_entity.type
_entity.pdbx_description
1 polymer ?
#
loop_
_entity_poly.entity_id
_entity_poly.type
_entity_poly.pdbx_seq_one_letter_code
_entity_poly.pdbx_strand_id
1 'polypeptide(L)'
;MLRYPNEEVREEALALYREKTTPLHTFAPTASWEDVAAAFRSGFSTALRAEFVPGELSASEWELARQLVEEKYNKLEWRKEKVRLV
;
A
#
# COMPACT_ATOMS: atom_id res chain seq x y z
N MET A 1 1.68 8.14 10.69
CA MET A 1 1.22 9.55 10.62
C MET A 1 2.33 10.36 9.97
N LEU A 2 2.01 11.14 8.92
CA LEU A 2 3.00 12.00 8.25
C LEU A 2 3.39 13.15 9.19
N ARG A 3 4.68 13.49 9.23
CA ARG A 3 5.20 14.59 10.06
C ARG A 3 5.39 15.83 9.19
N TYR A 4 4.94 16.96 9.69
CA TYR A 4 5.08 18.27 9.05
C TYR A 4 5.84 19.20 10.01
N PRO A 5 6.63 20.15 9.48
CA PRO A 5 7.44 21.05 10.29
C PRO A 5 6.59 22.04 11.11
N ASN A 6 5.40 22.38 10.64
CA ASN A 6 4.42 23.20 11.35
C ASN A 6 2.99 22.87 10.86
N GLU A 7 2.00 23.47 11.51
CA GLU A 7 0.57 23.23 11.22
C GLU A 7 0.13 23.82 9.88
N GLU A 8 0.69 24.96 9.48
CA GLU A 8 0.35 25.62 8.21
C GLU A 8 0.71 24.74 7.01
N VAL A 9 1.94 24.21 6.99
CA VAL A 9 2.41 23.27 5.96
C VAL A 9 1.61 21.96 5.97
N ARG A 10 1.16 21.52 7.15
CA ARG A 10 0.28 20.35 7.27
C ARG A 10 -1.06 20.60 6.60
N GLU A 11 -1.68 21.74 6.86
CA GLU A 11 -3.00 22.08 6.31
C GLU A 11 -2.94 22.32 4.80
N GLU A 12 -1.89 22.96 4.28
CA GLU A 12 -1.65 23.07 2.83
C GLU A 12 -1.54 21.70 2.15
N ALA A 13 -0.73 20.80 2.73
CA ALA A 13 -0.57 19.45 2.21
C ALA A 13 -1.89 18.64 2.26
N LEU A 14 -2.68 18.85 3.31
CA LEU A 14 -3.99 18.21 3.47
C LEU A 14 -5.01 18.75 2.46
N ALA A 15 -5.02 20.05 2.19
CA ALA A 15 -5.86 20.67 1.18
C ALA A 15 -5.54 20.10 -0.21
N LEU A 16 -4.25 20.03 -0.58
CA LEU A 16 -3.81 19.44 -1.83
C LEU A 16 -4.18 17.95 -1.95
N TYR A 17 -4.04 17.19 -0.86
CA TYR A 17 -4.43 15.79 -0.83
C TYR A 17 -5.93 15.61 -1.06
N ARG A 18 -6.77 16.42 -0.40
CA ARG A 18 -8.23 16.39 -0.55
C ARG A 18 -8.70 16.82 -1.94
N GLU A 19 -7.98 17.72 -2.60
CA GLU A 19 -8.26 18.12 -3.98
C GLU A 19 -7.97 16.98 -4.96
N LYS A 20 -6.85 16.27 -4.77
CA LYS A 20 -6.33 15.28 -5.73
C LYS A 20 -6.82 13.85 -5.51
N THR A 21 -7.40 13.57 -4.34
CA THR A 21 -7.80 12.21 -3.98
C THR A 21 -9.22 12.17 -3.48
N THR A 22 -9.93 11.10 -3.82
CA THR A 22 -11.27 10.84 -3.30
C THR A 22 -11.28 9.42 -2.74
N PRO A 23 -11.71 9.22 -1.48
CA PRO A 23 -11.84 7.88 -0.90
C PRO A 23 -12.79 7.01 -1.72
N LEU A 24 -12.49 5.71 -1.83
CA LEU A 24 -13.36 4.76 -2.51
C LEU A 24 -14.79 4.76 -1.94
N HIS A 25 -14.92 4.86 -0.62
CA HIS A 25 -16.21 4.88 0.08
C HIS A 25 -17.10 6.07 -0.29
N THR A 26 -16.57 7.12 -0.91
CA THR A 26 -17.41 8.18 -1.49
C THR A 26 -18.29 7.65 -2.63
N PHE A 27 -17.81 6.65 -3.38
CA PHE A 27 -18.50 6.05 -4.51
C PHE A 27 -19.13 4.70 -4.16
N ALA A 28 -18.50 3.94 -3.26
CA ALA A 28 -18.98 2.64 -2.81
C ALA A 28 -18.95 2.57 -1.27
N PRO A 29 -19.95 3.19 -0.59
CA PRO A 29 -19.92 3.36 0.87
C PRO A 29 -19.79 2.07 1.66
N THR A 30 -20.35 0.97 1.15
CA THR A 30 -20.39 -0.33 1.82
C THR A 30 -19.30 -1.30 1.38
N ALA A 31 -18.38 -0.90 0.49
CA ALA A 31 -17.37 -1.81 -0.05
C ALA A 31 -16.44 -2.30 1.07
N SER A 32 -16.39 -3.60 1.28
CA SER A 32 -15.43 -4.22 2.19
C SER A 32 -14.06 -4.39 1.51
N TRP A 33 -13.05 -4.74 2.30
CA TRP A 33 -11.74 -5.10 1.76
C TRP A 33 -11.86 -6.31 0.82
N GLU A 34 -12.64 -7.31 1.22
CA GLU A 34 -12.89 -8.53 0.48
C GLU A 34 -13.56 -8.25 -0.87
N ASP A 35 -14.55 -7.35 -0.90
CA ASP A 35 -15.22 -6.93 -2.14
C ASP A 35 -14.23 -6.31 -3.12
N VAL A 36 -13.36 -5.43 -2.62
CA VAL A 36 -12.36 -4.75 -3.43
C VAL A 36 -11.32 -5.76 -3.94
N ALA A 37 -10.79 -6.62 -3.07
CA ALA A 37 -9.83 -7.66 -3.44
C ALA A 37 -10.41 -8.61 -4.50
N ALA A 38 -11.67 -9.01 -4.35
CA ALA A 38 -12.38 -9.84 -5.31
C ALA A 38 -12.59 -9.12 -6.66
N ALA A 39 -12.96 -7.85 -6.64
CA ALA A 39 -13.10 -7.03 -7.85
C ALA A 39 -11.77 -6.91 -8.61
N PHE A 40 -10.66 -6.69 -7.90
CA PHE A 40 -9.32 -6.69 -8.51
C PHE A 40 -8.97 -8.06 -9.11
N ARG A 41 -9.17 -9.15 -8.37
CA ARG A 41 -8.95 -10.52 -8.88
C ARG A 41 -9.73 -10.76 -10.17
N SER A 42 -11.00 -10.39 -10.19
CA SER A 42 -11.88 -10.53 -11.36
C SER A 42 -11.41 -9.66 -12.54
N GLY A 43 -11.01 -8.41 -12.27
CA GLY A 43 -10.51 -7.48 -13.27
C GLY A 43 -9.24 -7.98 -13.95
N PHE A 44 -8.24 -8.40 -13.16
CA PHE A 44 -7.01 -8.97 -13.68
C PHE A 44 -7.24 -10.27 -14.44
N SER A 45 -8.08 -11.17 -13.90
CA SER A 45 -8.36 -12.45 -14.57
C SER A 45 -8.98 -12.24 -15.95
N THR A 46 -9.93 -11.30 -16.03
CA THR A 46 -10.57 -10.91 -17.30
C THR A 46 -9.56 -10.30 -18.27
N ALA A 47 -8.79 -9.32 -17.81
CA ALA A 47 -7.85 -8.57 -18.64
C ALA A 47 -6.74 -9.48 -19.21
N LEU A 48 -6.26 -10.42 -18.41
CA LEU A 48 -5.17 -11.33 -18.77
C LEU A 48 -5.65 -12.65 -19.37
N ARG A 49 -6.97 -12.86 -19.45
CA ARG A 49 -7.60 -14.09 -19.95
C ARG A 49 -7.08 -15.35 -19.27
N ALA A 50 -6.81 -15.24 -17.96
CA ALA A 50 -6.29 -16.31 -17.13
C ALA A 50 -6.97 -16.25 -15.77
N GLU A 51 -7.29 -17.40 -15.18
CA GLU A 51 -7.91 -17.43 -13.85
C GLU A 51 -6.87 -17.20 -12.76
N PHE A 52 -7.08 -16.18 -11.93
CA PHE A 52 -6.24 -15.93 -10.77
C PHE A 52 -6.85 -16.64 -9.56
N VAL A 53 -6.18 -17.69 -9.09
CA VAL A 53 -6.58 -18.43 -7.90
C VAL A 53 -5.74 -17.99 -6.70
N PRO A 54 -6.32 -17.96 -5.48
CA PRO A 54 -5.54 -17.74 -4.26
C PRO A 54 -4.44 -18.80 -4.12
N GLY A 55 -3.22 -18.36 -3.87
CA GLY A 55 -2.07 -19.22 -3.60
C GLY A 55 -1.41 -18.83 -2.28
N GLU A 56 -0.77 -19.80 -1.65
CA GLU A 56 0.10 -19.56 -0.49
C GLU A 56 1.54 -19.41 -0.96
N LEU A 57 2.33 -18.66 -0.19
CA LEU A 57 3.77 -18.61 -0.39
C LEU A 57 4.38 -19.98 -0.11
N SER A 58 5.23 -20.45 -1.02
CA SER A 58 6.05 -21.64 -0.83
C SER A 58 7.03 -21.46 0.34
N ALA A 59 7.59 -22.58 0.82
CA ALA A 59 8.59 -22.55 1.89
C ALA A 59 9.82 -21.69 1.52
N SER A 60 10.27 -21.76 0.27
CA SER A 60 11.38 -20.94 -0.23
C SER A 60 11.05 -19.45 -0.29
N GLU A 61 9.82 -19.09 -0.65
CA GLU A 61 9.40 -17.68 -0.67
C GLU A 61 9.26 -17.12 0.74
N TRP A 62 8.77 -17.93 1.68
CA TRP A 62 8.76 -17.58 3.09
C TRP A 62 10.17 -17.38 3.65
N GLU A 63 11.11 -18.25 3.29
CA GLU A 63 12.50 -18.14 3.73
C GLU A 63 13.14 -16.84 3.20
N LEU A 64 12.95 -16.56 1.91
CA LEU A 64 13.41 -15.31 1.32
C LEU A 64 12.77 -14.09 1.98
N ALA A 65 11.47 -14.14 2.25
CA ALA A 65 10.77 -13.05 2.92
C ALA A 65 11.34 -12.79 4.33
N ARG A 66 11.66 -13.84 5.09
CA ARG A 66 12.29 -13.72 6.41
C ARG A 66 13.69 -13.14 6.31
N GLN A 67 14.51 -13.62 5.38
CA GLN A 67 15.85 -13.09 5.15
C GLN A 67 15.80 -11.60 4.80
N LEU A 68 14.91 -11.19 3.90
CA LEU A 68 14.71 -9.79 3.53
C LEU A 68 14.29 -8.91 4.73
N VAL A 69 13.47 -9.45 5.63
CA VAL A 69 13.08 -8.76 6.85
C VAL A 69 14.29 -8.55 7.76
N GLU A 70 15.08 -9.60 8.01
CA GLU A 70 16.23 -9.56 8.91
C GLU A 70 17.38 -8.68 8.40
N GLU A 71 17.71 -8.83 7.13
CA GLU A 71 18.90 -8.22 6.52
C GLU A 71 18.63 -6.79 6.03
N LYS A 72 17.38 -6.47 5.67
CA LYS A 72 17.04 -5.20 5.01
C LYS A 72 15.92 -4.43 5.71
N TYR A 73 14.69 -4.94 5.70
CA TYR A 73 13.53 -4.13 6.11
C TYR A 73 13.47 -3.81 7.62
N ASN A 74 14.12 -4.61 8.48
CA ASN A 74 14.28 -4.31 9.91
C ASN A 74 15.55 -3.52 10.28
N LYS A 75 16.47 -3.29 9.34
CA LYS A 75 17.66 -2.48 9.65
C LYS A 75 17.29 -0.99 9.65
N LEU A 76 17.74 -0.27 10.69
CA LEU A 76 17.52 1.16 10.87
C LEU A 76 18.12 2.02 9.75
N GLU A 77 19.20 1.55 9.13
CA GLU A 77 19.84 2.23 7.98
C GLU A 77 18.88 2.29 6.78
N TRP A 78 18.22 1.19 6.44
CA TRP A 78 17.21 1.13 5.38
C TRP A 78 16.02 2.06 5.66
N ARG A 79 15.58 2.19 6.92
CA ARG A 79 14.47 3.08 7.30
C ARG A 79 14.85 4.57 7.25
N LYS A 80 16.14 4.91 7.43
CA LYS A 80 16.63 6.30 7.48
C LYS A 80 17.03 6.85 6.12
N GLU A 81 17.52 6.03 5.20
CA GLU A 81 17.98 6.50 3.88
C GLU A 81 16.91 7.19 3.02
N LYS A 82 15.61 7.00 3.33
CA LYS A 82 14.50 7.68 2.64
C LYS A 82 13.90 8.87 3.38
N VAL A 83 14.44 9.28 4.53
CA VAL A 83 13.96 10.44 5.28
C VAL A 83 15.07 11.49 5.36
N ARG A 84 15.47 12.05 4.22
CA ARG A 84 15.92 13.44 4.19
C ARG A 84 14.70 14.30 3.87
N LEU A 85 13.96 14.64 4.92
CA LEU A 85 13.06 15.78 4.85
C LEU A 85 13.97 17.00 4.78
N VAL A 86 14.11 17.57 3.58
CA VAL A 86 14.58 18.93 3.38
C VAL A 86 13.48 19.87 3.85
#